data_AF-A0A819RAU0-F1
#
_entry.id   AF-A0A819RAU0-F1
#
_cell.length_a   1.000
_cell.length_b   1.000
_cell.length_c   1.000
_cell.angle_alpha   90.00
_cell.angle_beta   90.00
_cell.angle_gamma   90.00
#
_symmetry.space_group_name_H-M   'P 1'
#
loop_
_entity.id
_entity.type
_entity.pdbx_description
1 polymer ?
#
loop_
_entity_poly.entity_id
_entity_poly.type
_entity_poly.pdbx_seq_one_letter_code
_entity_poly.pdbx_strand_id
1 'polypeptide(L)'
;MHNCAYVFVIFYHQLYNGFSGAVTLHSLYILLYTSLFTVLPQCAAALFDQHVPAERALYEPELYEYTLHARCYRIWSYWINIIDAIWQSTVIFFIASYAYENNANIDALVFGFSIAFSMTITSMIHVILQTTRVDIALISSILLSFFIFLGFTLIFDATCIVCLNGQSPYHVSYMAFRQGIFWLTNLFTIIIAMLPRFSIKCIYNATINPLSRKNQQNHISCSTFDTHL
;
A
#
# COMPACT_ATOMS: atom_id res chain seq x y z
N MET A 1 -5.89 2.68 -6.39
CA MET A 1 -4.89 1.60 -6.57
C MET A 1 -5.08 0.48 -5.54
N HIS A 2 -5.11 0.78 -4.24
CA HIS A 2 -5.26 -0.22 -3.17
C HIS A 2 -6.45 -1.17 -3.33
N ASN A 3 -7.63 -0.65 -3.72
CA ASN A 3 -8.82 -1.47 -4.00
C ASN A 3 -8.60 -2.44 -5.18
N CYS A 4 -7.78 -2.07 -6.16
CA CYS A 4 -7.49 -2.89 -7.32
C CYS A 4 -6.64 -4.10 -6.95
N ALA A 5 -5.60 -3.92 -6.14
CA ALA A 5 -4.81 -5.02 -5.60
C ALA A 5 -5.69 -6.01 -4.82
N TYR A 6 -6.63 -5.50 -4.02
CA TYR A 6 -7.55 -6.34 -3.26
C TYR A 6 -8.48 -7.19 -4.15
N VAL A 7 -9.07 -6.58 -5.18
CA VAL A 7 -9.91 -7.30 -6.15
C VAL A 7 -9.12 -8.39 -6.87
N PHE A 8 -7.86 -8.12 -7.23
CA PHE A 8 -7.00 -9.12 -7.87
C PHE A 8 -6.65 -10.30 -6.94
N VAL A 9 -6.41 -10.07 -5.65
CA VAL A 9 -6.22 -11.18 -4.69
C VAL A 9 -7.44 -12.11 -4.67
N ILE A 10 -8.66 -11.55 -4.65
CA ILE A 10 -9.87 -12.36 -4.73
C ILE A 10 -9.93 -13.12 -6.05
N PHE A 11 -9.59 -12.47 -7.16
CA PHE A 11 -9.56 -13.11 -8.47
C PHE A 11 -8.61 -14.32 -8.53
N TYR A 12 -7.38 -14.20 -8.01
CA TYR A 12 -6.43 -15.33 -7.93
C TYR A 12 -6.96 -16.46 -7.06
N HIS A 13 -7.62 -16.12 -5.95
CA HIS A 13 -8.24 -17.10 -5.07
C HIS A 13 -9.39 -17.87 -5.76
N GLN A 14 -10.21 -17.21 -6.58
CA GLN A 14 -11.26 -17.88 -7.34
C GLN A 14 -10.69 -18.84 -8.40
N LEU A 15 -9.55 -18.50 -9.02
CA LEU A 15 -8.86 -19.40 -9.95
C LEU A 15 -8.40 -20.70 -9.27
N TYR A 16 -7.82 -20.59 -8.06
CA TYR A 16 -7.35 -21.75 -7.29
C TYR A 16 -8.49 -22.66 -6.82
N ASN A 17 -9.65 -22.08 -6.50
CA ASN A 17 -10.82 -22.84 -6.04
C ASN A 17 -11.73 -23.32 -7.20
N GLY A 18 -11.25 -23.31 -8.44
CA GLY A 18 -12.00 -23.77 -9.61
C GLY A 18 -13.29 -22.97 -9.87
N PHE A 19 -13.30 -21.68 -9.55
CA PHE A 19 -14.46 -20.78 -9.63
C PHE A 19 -15.67 -21.21 -8.78
N SER A 20 -15.45 -21.98 -7.71
CA SER A 20 -16.51 -22.44 -6.81
C SER A 20 -17.20 -21.31 -6.03
N GLY A 21 -16.77 -20.05 -6.15
CA GLY A 21 -17.34 -18.90 -5.45
C GLY A 21 -17.07 -18.89 -3.94
N ALA A 22 -16.29 -19.85 -3.43
CA ALA A 22 -15.93 -19.94 -2.02
C ALA A 22 -15.04 -18.74 -1.65
N VAL A 23 -15.51 -17.93 -0.70
CA VAL A 23 -14.79 -16.76 -0.21
C VAL A 23 -14.10 -17.13 1.10
N THR A 24 -12.78 -17.03 1.12
CA THR A 24 -11.97 -17.36 2.31
C THR A 24 -11.94 -16.23 3.34
N LEU A 25 -12.44 -15.06 2.96
CA LEU A 25 -12.67 -13.91 3.83
C LEU A 25 -14.16 -13.56 3.84
N HIS A 26 -14.73 -13.32 5.03
CA HIS A 26 -16.14 -12.96 5.15
C HIS A 26 -16.44 -11.59 4.54
N SER A 27 -17.55 -11.45 3.82
CA SER A 27 -17.91 -10.24 3.06
C SER A 27 -17.91 -8.95 3.89
N LEU A 28 -18.25 -9.02 5.18
CA LEU A 28 -18.15 -7.88 6.10
C LEU A 28 -16.71 -7.48 6.38
N TYR A 29 -15.81 -8.47 6.48
CA TYR A 29 -14.37 -8.23 6.66
C TYR A 29 -13.80 -7.55 5.42
N ILE A 30 -14.21 -7.98 4.22
CA ILE A 30 -13.85 -7.37 2.94
C ILE A 30 -14.26 -5.89 2.88
N LEU A 31 -15.52 -5.60 3.24
CA LEU A 31 -16.10 -4.26 3.17
C LEU A 31 -15.46 -3.32 4.19
N LEU A 32 -15.30 -3.77 5.44
CA LEU A 32 -14.68 -2.97 6.50
C LEU A 32 -13.19 -2.74 6.23
N TYR A 33 -12.51 -3.74 5.67
CA TYR A 33 -11.12 -3.62 5.26
C TYR A 33 -10.93 -2.57 4.17
N THR A 34 -11.69 -2.65 3.08
CA THR A 34 -11.57 -1.72 1.94
C THR A 34 -12.01 -0.30 2.28
N SER A 35 -12.96 -0.14 3.20
CA SER A 35 -13.52 1.17 3.57
C SER A 35 -12.84 1.83 4.76
N LEU A 36 -12.83 1.21 5.94
CA LEU A 36 -12.47 1.92 7.18
C LEU A 36 -10.97 1.95 7.46
N PHE A 37 -10.31 0.80 7.40
CA PHE A 37 -8.86 0.70 7.71
C PHE A 37 -8.02 1.26 6.55
N THR A 38 -8.56 1.03 5.35
CA THR A 38 -8.30 1.69 4.08
C THR A 38 -8.05 3.20 4.16
N VAL A 39 -9.17 3.91 4.30
CA VAL A 39 -9.33 5.31 3.93
C VAL A 39 -8.59 6.27 4.87
N LEU A 40 -8.49 5.95 6.16
CA LEU A 40 -7.86 6.83 7.16
C LEU A 40 -6.44 7.28 6.80
N PRO A 41 -5.45 6.39 6.58
CA PRO A 41 -4.10 6.79 6.22
C PRO A 41 -4.03 7.49 4.85
N GLN A 42 -4.95 7.19 3.94
CA GLN A 42 -4.96 7.77 2.59
C GLN A 42 -5.54 9.18 2.60
N CYS A 43 -6.58 9.42 3.39
CA CYS A 43 -7.11 10.76 3.63
C CYS A 43 -6.08 11.63 4.36
N ALA A 44 -5.40 11.08 5.37
CA ALA A 44 -4.33 11.81 6.06
C ALA A 44 -3.18 12.16 5.09
N ALA A 45 -2.71 11.20 4.29
CA ALA A 45 -1.73 11.48 3.25
C ALA A 45 -2.24 12.54 2.26
N ALA A 46 -3.48 12.45 1.80
CA ALA A 46 -4.03 13.43 0.86
C ALA A 46 -4.13 14.85 1.44
N LEU A 47 -4.41 14.98 2.74
CA LEU A 47 -4.58 16.29 3.39
C LEU A 47 -3.25 16.92 3.81
N PHE A 48 -2.29 16.11 4.24
CA PHE A 48 -1.02 16.58 4.81
C PHE A 48 0.17 16.50 3.83
N ASP A 49 0.05 15.87 2.66
CA ASP A 49 1.15 15.77 1.68
C ASP A 49 1.37 17.08 0.91
N GLN A 50 2.11 17.99 1.54
CA GLN A 50 2.57 19.22 0.92
C GLN A 50 3.92 19.00 0.22
N HIS A 51 3.91 18.99 -1.11
CA HIS A 51 5.11 18.85 -1.93
C HIS A 51 6.00 20.10 -1.86
N VAL A 52 5.39 21.28 -1.69
CA VAL A 52 6.05 22.59 -1.68
C VAL A 52 5.46 23.41 -0.53
N PRO A 53 6.29 24.06 0.31
CA PRO A 53 5.77 24.93 1.37
C PRO A 53 5.03 26.13 0.77
N ALA A 54 3.95 26.56 1.43
CA ALA A 54 3.06 27.62 0.94
C ALA A 54 3.79 28.91 0.58
N GLU A 55 4.83 29.27 1.34
CA GLU A 55 5.67 30.44 1.07
C GLU A 55 6.37 30.34 -0.29
N ARG A 56 7.00 29.20 -0.62
CA ARG A 56 7.66 29.05 -1.93
C ARG A 56 6.68 29.00 -3.09
N ALA A 57 5.49 28.45 -2.89
CA ALA A 57 4.46 28.41 -3.92
C ALA A 57 3.97 29.82 -4.32
N LEU A 58 4.08 30.81 -3.43
CA LEU A 58 3.75 32.21 -3.71
C LEU A 58 4.86 32.95 -4.46
N TYR A 59 6.13 32.61 -4.22
CA TYR A 59 7.28 33.25 -4.86
C TYR A 59 7.55 32.73 -6.28
N GLU A 60 7.19 31.49 -6.60
CA GLU A 60 7.45 30.85 -7.89
C GLU A 60 6.13 30.53 -8.63
N PRO A 61 5.53 31.50 -9.36
CA PRO A 61 4.28 31.28 -10.07
C PRO A 61 4.41 30.25 -11.21
N GLU A 62 5.63 30.03 -11.74
CA GLU A 62 5.92 29.01 -12.75
C GLU A 62 5.55 27.60 -12.27
N LEU A 63 5.61 27.32 -10.96
CA LEU A 63 5.22 26.03 -10.38
C LEU A 63 3.74 25.70 -10.60
N TYR A 64 2.90 26.72 -10.72
CA TYR A 64 1.48 26.56 -11.00
C TYR A 64 1.23 26.16 -12.47
N GLU A 65 2.03 26.67 -13.39
CA GLU A 65 1.90 26.41 -14.84
C GLU A 65 2.12 24.92 -15.18
N TYR A 66 2.98 24.23 -14.43
CA TYR A 66 3.17 22.78 -14.54
C TYR A 66 1.89 21.96 -14.27
N THR A 67 1.04 22.44 -13.35
CA THR A 67 -0.22 21.77 -13.01
C THR A 67 -1.30 22.01 -14.06
N LEU A 68 -1.37 23.22 -14.61
CA LEU A 68 -2.31 23.63 -15.68
C LEU A 68 -2.09 22.84 -16.97
N HIS A 69 -0.84 22.59 -17.36
CA HIS A 69 -0.52 21.82 -18.56
C HIS A 69 -0.66 20.30 -18.40
N ALA A 70 -1.27 19.83 -17.30
CA ALA A 70 -1.45 18.41 -16.99
C ALA A 70 -0.17 17.56 -17.05
N ARG A 71 1.02 18.20 -16.97
CA ARG A 71 2.31 17.48 -16.99
C ARG A 71 2.50 16.61 -15.75
N CYS A 72 1.81 16.93 -14.65
CA CYS A 72 1.87 16.17 -13.40
C CYS A 72 1.16 14.80 -13.46
N TYR A 73 0.10 14.63 -14.27
CA TYR A 73 -0.66 13.38 -14.33
C TYR A 73 -0.80 12.89 -15.77
N ARG A 74 0.21 12.17 -16.26
CA ARG A 74 0.15 11.45 -17.53
C ARG A 74 -0.61 10.14 -17.38
N ILE A 75 -1.38 9.77 -18.41
CA ILE A 75 -2.09 8.48 -18.51
C ILE A 75 -1.15 7.27 -18.26
N TRP A 76 0.12 7.39 -18.60
CA TRP A 76 1.15 6.39 -18.36
C TRP A 76 1.37 6.10 -16.88
N SER A 77 1.34 7.12 -16.02
CA SER A 77 1.49 6.96 -14.56
C SER A 77 0.33 6.16 -13.98
N TYR A 78 -0.87 6.27 -14.55
CA TYR A 78 -2.01 5.46 -14.15
C TYR A 78 -1.77 3.96 -14.44
N TRP A 79 -1.33 3.62 -15.65
CA TRP A 79 -1.04 2.23 -16.02
C TRP A 79 0.08 1.60 -15.19
N ILE A 80 1.15 2.35 -14.91
CA ILE A 80 2.24 1.89 -14.04
C ILE A 80 1.70 1.54 -12.64
N ASN A 81 0.81 2.39 -12.09
CA ASN A 81 0.16 2.10 -10.80
C ASN A 81 -0.73 0.86 -10.85
N ILE A 82 -1.42 0.58 -11.96
CA ILE A 82 -2.21 -0.65 -12.10
C ILE A 82 -1.31 -1.88 -12.16
N ILE A 83 -0.24 -1.85 -12.95
CA ILE A 83 0.71 -2.97 -13.05
C ILE A 83 1.34 -3.25 -11.68
N ASP A 84 1.70 -2.21 -10.94
CA ASP A 84 2.23 -2.36 -9.58
C ASP A 84 1.19 -2.96 -8.61
N ALA A 85 -0.10 -2.63 -8.75
CA ALA A 85 -1.17 -3.25 -7.97
C ALA A 85 -1.35 -4.75 -8.29
N ILE A 86 -1.24 -5.11 -9.58
CA ILE A 86 -1.26 -6.50 -10.04
C ILE A 86 -0.06 -7.25 -9.46
N TRP A 87 1.13 -6.66 -9.49
CA TRP A 87 2.32 -7.24 -8.89
C TRP A 87 2.15 -7.49 -7.38
N GLN A 88 1.77 -6.46 -6.62
CA GLN A 88 1.59 -6.58 -5.18
C GLN A 88 0.58 -7.67 -4.81
N SER A 89 -0.58 -7.70 -5.49
CA SER A 89 -1.61 -8.71 -5.25
C SER A 89 -1.16 -10.12 -5.60
N THR A 90 -0.45 -10.28 -6.73
CA THR A 90 0.17 -11.55 -7.14
C THR A 90 1.12 -12.06 -6.06
N VAL A 91 2.07 -11.23 -5.64
CA VAL A 91 3.09 -11.60 -4.64
C VAL A 91 2.45 -12.00 -3.31
N ILE A 92 1.48 -11.22 -2.81
CA ILE A 92 0.80 -11.52 -1.54
C ILE A 92 0.09 -12.87 -1.60
N PHE A 93 -0.60 -13.16 -2.71
CA PHE A 93 -1.33 -14.41 -2.87
C PHE A 93 -0.41 -15.63 -3.03
N PHE A 94 0.62 -15.53 -3.89
CA PHE A 94 1.54 -16.64 -4.15
C PHE A 94 2.45 -16.98 -2.97
N ILE A 95 2.92 -15.98 -2.22
CA ILE A 95 3.74 -16.25 -1.03
C ILE A 95 2.89 -16.86 0.09
N ALA A 96 1.67 -16.35 0.29
CA ALA A 96 0.75 -16.95 1.26
C ALA A 96 0.40 -18.39 0.88
N SER A 97 0.04 -18.68 -0.37
CA SER A 97 -0.28 -20.05 -0.79
C SER A 97 0.89 -21.00 -0.57
N TYR A 98 2.10 -20.63 -0.99
CA TYR A 98 3.29 -21.46 -0.78
C TYR A 98 3.61 -21.73 0.71
N ALA A 99 3.40 -20.74 1.58
CA ALA A 99 3.66 -20.89 3.02
C ALA A 99 2.65 -21.80 3.73
N TYR A 100 1.41 -21.83 3.25
CA TYR A 100 0.31 -22.55 3.90
C TYR A 100 0.01 -23.91 3.23
N GLU A 101 0.37 -24.13 1.96
CA GLU A 101 0.19 -25.42 1.25
C GLU A 101 0.88 -26.60 1.94
N ASN A 102 2.05 -26.37 2.55
CA ASN A 102 2.83 -27.43 3.22
C ASN A 102 2.33 -27.79 4.63
N ASN A 103 1.35 -27.06 5.17
CA ASN A 103 0.87 -27.24 6.54
C ASN A 103 -0.59 -27.72 6.54
N ALA A 104 -0.79 -29.03 6.52
CA ALA A 104 -2.11 -29.69 6.46
C ALA A 104 -3.07 -29.40 7.64
N ASN A 105 -2.62 -28.68 8.68
CA ASN A 105 -3.38 -28.41 9.91
C ASN A 105 -3.88 -26.96 10.01
N ILE A 106 -3.75 -26.16 8.96
CA ILE A 106 -4.08 -24.73 9.02
C ILE A 106 -5.44 -24.49 8.38
N ASP A 107 -6.40 -24.03 9.21
CA ASP A 107 -7.73 -23.63 8.76
C ASP A 107 -7.64 -22.56 7.66
N ALA A 108 -8.49 -22.68 6.64
CA ALA A 108 -8.62 -21.69 5.57
C ALA A 108 -8.80 -20.25 6.10
N LEU A 109 -9.35 -20.11 7.31
CA LEU A 109 -9.53 -18.83 7.99
C LEU A 109 -8.21 -18.18 8.41
N VAL A 110 -7.23 -18.96 8.85
CA VAL A 110 -5.89 -18.46 9.19
C VAL A 110 -5.17 -17.98 7.94
N PHE A 111 -5.33 -18.70 6.82
CA PHE A 111 -4.82 -18.29 5.52
C PHE A 111 -5.44 -16.96 5.06
N GLY A 112 -6.77 -16.84 5.11
CA GLY A 112 -7.48 -15.59 4.80
C GLY A 112 -7.03 -14.43 5.67
N PHE A 113 -6.92 -14.66 6.98
CA PHE A 113 -6.41 -13.65 7.93
C PHE A 113 -4.97 -13.22 7.60
N SER A 114 -4.09 -14.16 7.25
CA SER A 114 -2.70 -13.82 6.90
C SER A 114 -2.61 -12.98 5.65
N ILE A 115 -3.41 -13.29 4.62
CA ILE A 115 -3.48 -12.46 3.41
C ILE A 115 -3.93 -11.06 3.78
N ALA A 116 -5.03 -10.94 4.53
CA ALA A 116 -5.56 -9.65 4.93
C ALA A 116 -4.54 -8.82 5.72
N PHE A 117 -3.86 -9.42 6.69
CA PHE A 117 -2.82 -8.77 7.48
C PHE A 117 -1.67 -8.25 6.59
N SER A 118 -1.14 -9.12 5.71
CA SER A 118 -0.12 -8.75 4.71
C SER A 118 -0.57 -7.55 3.87
N MET A 119 -1.81 -7.57 3.37
CA MET A 119 -2.35 -6.48 2.57
C MET A 119 -2.44 -5.18 3.36
N THR A 120 -2.88 -5.22 4.63
CA THR A 120 -3.01 -4.03 5.49
C THR A 120 -1.67 -3.34 5.61
N ILE A 121 -0.65 -4.10 6.02
CA ILE A 121 0.70 -3.58 6.23
C ILE A 121 1.30 -3.06 4.92
N THR A 122 1.16 -3.82 3.84
CA THR A 122 1.66 -3.44 2.51
C THR A 122 1.03 -2.12 2.06
N SER A 123 -0.27 -1.94 2.28
CA SER A 123 -0.96 -0.69 1.92
C SER A 123 -0.49 0.52 2.75
N MET A 124 -0.23 0.33 4.04
CA MET A 124 0.32 1.39 4.90
C MET A 124 1.72 1.80 4.46
N ILE A 125 2.59 0.83 4.20
CA ILE A 125 3.96 1.09 3.72
C ILE A 125 3.93 1.75 2.35
N HIS A 126 3.01 1.34 1.48
CA HIS A 126 2.85 1.99 0.18
C HIS A 126 2.49 3.47 0.34
N VAL A 127 1.57 3.81 1.25
CA VAL A 127 1.23 5.23 1.51
C VAL A 127 2.49 5.99 1.96
N ILE A 128 3.27 5.45 2.89
CA ILE A 128 4.52 6.06 3.35
C ILE A 128 5.51 6.28 2.18
N LEU A 129 5.65 5.32 1.28
CA LEU A 129 6.53 5.43 0.12
C LEU A 129 6.05 6.45 -0.91
N GLN A 130 4.74 6.69 -0.99
CA GLN A 130 4.16 7.66 -1.92
C GLN A 130 4.30 9.08 -1.39
N THR A 131 4.13 9.29 -0.08
CA THR A 131 4.24 10.60 0.53
C THR A 131 5.69 11.11 0.48
N THR A 132 5.86 12.40 0.20
CA THR A 132 7.19 13.03 0.12
C THR A 132 7.70 13.47 1.49
N ARG A 133 6.80 13.91 2.38
CA ARG A 133 7.11 14.30 3.76
C ARG A 133 6.31 13.46 4.75
N VAL A 134 7.02 12.79 5.65
CA VAL A 134 6.38 12.01 6.72
C VAL A 134 6.20 12.89 7.93
N ASP A 135 4.99 13.42 8.10
CA ASP A 135 4.63 14.23 9.26
C ASP A 135 4.09 13.37 10.41
N ILE A 136 4.15 13.92 11.63
CA ILE A 136 3.64 13.26 12.84
C ILE A 136 2.14 12.91 12.69
N ALA A 137 1.37 13.75 11.99
CA ALA A 137 -0.03 13.52 11.70
C ALA A 137 -0.26 12.31 10.77
N LEU A 138 0.64 12.10 9.79
CA LEU A 138 0.57 10.91 8.93
C LEU A 138 0.92 9.65 9.73
N ILE A 139 1.99 9.70 10.52
CA ILE A 139 2.41 8.57 11.37
C ILE A 139 1.29 8.20 12.35
N SER A 140 0.67 9.18 13.00
CA SER A 140 -0.43 8.94 13.95
C SER A 140 -1.65 8.32 13.26
N SER A 141 -1.98 8.75 12.03
CA SER A 141 -3.09 8.16 11.26
C SER A 141 -2.83 6.70 10.87
N ILE A 142 -1.58 6.35 10.52
CA ILE A 142 -1.19 4.99 10.16
C ILE A 142 -1.24 4.09 11.40
N LEU A 143 -0.68 4.54 12.52
CA LEU A 143 -0.73 3.81 13.78
C LEU A 143 -2.17 3.60 14.23
N LEU A 144 -3.01 4.64 14.16
CA LEU A 144 -4.43 4.55 14.49
C LEU A 144 -5.14 3.50 13.62
N SER A 145 -4.92 3.52 12.31
CA SER A 145 -5.51 2.52 11.40
C SER A 145 -5.05 1.10 11.75
N PHE A 146 -3.78 0.90 12.08
CA PHE A 146 -3.25 -0.40 12.50
C PHE A 146 -3.88 -0.91 13.80
N PHE A 147 -4.02 -0.05 14.81
CA PHE A 147 -4.67 -0.41 16.08
C PHE A 147 -6.16 -0.69 15.91
N ILE A 148 -6.86 0.08 15.07
CA ILE A 148 -8.27 -0.17 14.77
C ILE A 148 -8.41 -1.53 14.06
N PHE A 149 -7.54 -1.86 13.10
CA PHE A 149 -7.55 -3.15 12.42
C PHE A 149 -7.32 -4.32 13.38
N LEU A 150 -6.33 -4.21 14.28
CA LEU A 150 -6.07 -5.22 15.31
C LEU A 150 -7.24 -5.36 16.28
N GLY A 151 -7.74 -4.24 16.79
CA GLY A 151 -8.87 -4.20 17.73
C GLY A 151 -10.13 -4.81 17.12
N PHE A 152 -10.47 -4.43 15.88
CA PHE A 152 -11.60 -4.99 15.16
C PHE A 152 -11.45 -6.50 14.95
N THR A 153 -10.26 -6.97 14.54
CA THR A 153 -10.00 -8.40 14.34
C THR A 153 -10.17 -9.18 15.64
N LEU A 154 -9.61 -8.70 16.76
CA LEU A 154 -9.71 -9.38 18.06
C LEU A 154 -11.16 -9.40 18.58
N ILE A 155 -11.90 -8.30 18.42
CA ILE A 155 -13.31 -8.23 18.81
C ILE A 155 -14.15 -9.19 17.94
N PHE A 156 -13.90 -9.22 16.64
CA PHE A 156 -14.60 -10.11 15.72
C PHE A 156 -14.34 -11.59 16.05
N ASP A 157 -13.09 -11.95 16.31
CA ASP A 157 -12.67 -13.29 16.74
C ASP A 157 -13.36 -13.72 18.06
N ALA A 158 -13.49 -12.78 19.02
CA ALA A 158 -14.12 -13.06 20.32
C ALA A 158 -15.65 -13.13 20.27
N THR A 159 -16.31 -12.36 19.39
CA THR A 159 -17.77 -12.19 19.39
C THR A 159 -18.49 -13.13 18.43
N CYS A 160 -17.83 -13.59 17.37
CA CYS A 160 -18.45 -14.36 16.30
C CYS A 160 -18.13 -15.85 16.40
N ILE A 161 -18.78 -16.59 17.30
CA ILE A 161 -18.54 -18.03 17.48
C ILE A 161 -19.11 -18.87 16.31
N VAL A 162 -20.21 -18.44 15.68
CA VAL A 162 -20.86 -19.13 14.54
C VAL A 162 -21.37 -18.11 13.51
N CYS A 163 -20.46 -17.36 12.90
CA CYS A 163 -20.82 -16.35 11.90
C CYS A 163 -20.42 -16.70 10.47
N LEU A 164 -19.58 -17.72 10.29
CA LEU A 164 -18.90 -17.98 9.04
C LEU A 164 -19.39 -19.28 8.40
N ASN A 165 -20.61 -19.31 7.87
CA ASN A 165 -21.16 -20.48 7.17
C ASN A 165 -20.95 -21.83 7.93
N GLY A 166 -21.04 -21.80 9.27
CA GLY A 166 -20.83 -22.98 10.13
C GLY A 166 -19.38 -23.26 10.57
N GLN A 167 -18.39 -22.48 10.14
CA GLN A 167 -17.02 -22.50 10.67
C GLN A 167 -16.91 -21.52 11.84
N SER A 168 -16.27 -21.96 12.94
CA SER A 168 -16.02 -21.10 14.09
C SER A 168 -14.69 -20.37 13.89
N PRO A 169 -14.68 -19.04 13.70
CA PRO A 169 -13.44 -18.27 13.60
C PRO A 169 -12.74 -18.09 14.96
N TYR A 170 -13.25 -18.71 16.02
CA TYR A 170 -12.74 -18.59 17.39
C TYR A 170 -11.26 -18.98 17.45
N HIS A 171 -10.44 -18.05 17.94
CA HIS A 171 -9.01 -18.16 18.17
C HIS A 171 -8.11 -18.12 16.92
N VAL A 172 -8.64 -17.79 15.74
CA VAL A 172 -7.87 -17.75 14.49
C VAL A 172 -6.73 -16.73 14.56
N SER A 173 -6.98 -15.55 15.14
CA SER A 173 -5.96 -14.48 15.24
C SER A 173 -4.83 -14.86 16.20
N TYR A 174 -5.17 -15.48 17.33
CA TYR A 174 -4.19 -15.98 18.29
C TYR A 174 -3.33 -17.12 17.70
N MET A 175 -3.96 -18.06 17.00
CA MET A 175 -3.27 -19.16 16.31
C MET A 175 -2.28 -18.62 15.27
N ALA A 176 -2.69 -17.61 14.50
CA ALA A 176 -1.83 -16.97 13.50
C ALA A 176 -0.63 -16.26 14.14
N PHE A 177 -0.85 -15.43 15.17
CA PHE A 177 0.24 -14.67 15.81
C PHE A 177 1.26 -15.54 16.55
N ARG A 178 0.84 -16.71 17.02
CA ARG A 178 1.72 -17.66 17.71
C ARG A 178 2.67 -18.39 16.75
N GLN A 179 2.34 -18.47 15.46
CA GLN A 179 3.15 -19.15 14.48
C GLN A 179 4.28 -18.24 13.98
N GLY A 180 5.54 -18.71 14.09
CA GLY A 180 6.69 -17.99 13.51
C GLY A 180 6.63 -17.87 11.99
N ILE A 181 6.01 -18.85 11.33
CA ILE A 181 5.82 -18.88 9.87
C ILE A 181 5.00 -17.67 9.41
N PHE A 182 3.95 -17.28 10.14
CA PHE A 182 3.14 -16.11 9.83
C PHE A 182 3.98 -14.83 9.74
N TRP A 183 4.85 -14.59 10.72
CA TRP A 183 5.70 -13.39 10.74
C TRP A 183 6.73 -13.37 9.61
N LEU A 184 7.37 -14.52 9.36
CA LEU A 184 8.33 -14.65 8.26
C LEU A 184 7.66 -14.45 6.90
N THR A 185 6.53 -15.13 6.65
CA THR A 185 5.77 -15.00 5.40
C THR A 185 5.32 -13.57 5.17
N ASN A 186 4.78 -12.89 6.19
CA ASN A 186 4.40 -11.48 6.08
C ASN A 186 5.61 -10.59 5.77
N LEU A 187 6.74 -10.78 6.46
CA LEU A 187 7.94 -9.98 6.25
C LEU A 187 8.50 -10.16 4.82
N PHE A 188 8.63 -11.40 4.35
CA PHE A 188 9.05 -11.69 2.98
C PHE A 188 8.10 -11.09 1.95
N THR A 189 6.79 -11.22 2.19
CA THR A 189 5.76 -10.66 1.31
C THR A 189 5.91 -9.15 1.16
N ILE A 190 6.06 -8.44 2.27
CA ILE A 190 6.22 -6.98 2.27
C ILE A 190 7.47 -6.56 1.50
N ILE A 191 8.61 -7.22 1.73
CA ILE A 191 9.87 -6.90 1.08
C ILE A 191 9.75 -7.06 -0.44
N ILE A 192 9.21 -8.19 -0.90
CA ILE A 192 9.09 -8.51 -2.33
C ILE A 192 8.03 -7.62 -3.00
N ALA A 193 6.91 -7.35 -2.32
CA ALA A 193 5.85 -6.49 -2.83
C ALA A 193 6.32 -5.04 -3.03
N MET A 194 7.21 -4.54 -2.15
CA MET A 194 7.73 -3.16 -2.21
C MET A 194 8.91 -2.97 -3.18
N LEU A 195 9.61 -4.05 -3.50
CA LEU A 195 10.82 -4.04 -4.30
C LEU A 195 10.71 -3.27 -5.63
N PRO A 196 9.73 -3.51 -6.53
CA PRO A 196 9.71 -2.84 -7.83
C PRO A 196 9.55 -1.33 -7.70
N ARG A 197 8.72 -0.89 -6.76
CA ARG A 197 8.42 0.54 -6.58
C ARG A 197 9.58 1.28 -5.94
N PHE A 198 10.26 0.64 -4.99
CA PHE A 198 11.50 1.16 -4.42
C PHE A 198 12.59 1.28 -5.50
N SER A 199 12.77 0.25 -6.33
CA SER A 199 13.73 0.28 -7.44
C SER A 199 13.42 1.40 -8.44
N ILE A 200 12.16 1.57 -8.85
CA ILE A 200 11.75 2.65 -9.77
C ILE A 200 12.04 4.02 -9.15
N LYS A 201 11.71 4.23 -7.86
CA LYS A 201 11.96 5.51 -7.18
C LYS A 201 13.46 5.80 -7.04
N CYS A 202 14.27 4.78 -6.75
CA CYS A 202 15.72 4.90 -6.73
C CYS A 202 16.29 5.26 -8.11
N ILE A 203 15.85 4.59 -9.17
CA ILE A 203 16.30 4.86 -10.55
C ILE A 203 15.89 6.28 -10.98
N TYR A 204 14.64 6.66 -10.71
CA TYR A 204 14.12 8.00 -11.02
C TYR A 204 14.90 9.11 -10.30
N ASN A 205 15.14 8.95 -8.98
CA ASN A 205 15.95 9.89 -8.22
C ASN A 205 17.41 9.93 -8.73
N ALA A 206 17.99 8.78 -9.07
CA ALA A 206 19.34 8.71 -9.61
C ALA A 206 19.46 9.40 -10.99
N THR A 207 18.42 9.35 -11.84
CA THR A 207 18.45 9.93 -13.20
C THR A 207 18.07 11.40 -13.26
N ILE A 208 17.13 11.87 -12.44
CA ILE A 208 16.60 13.25 -12.53
C ILE A 208 17.34 14.23 -11.64
N ASN A 209 17.83 13.81 -10.47
CA ASN A 209 18.59 14.68 -9.57
C ASN A 209 19.88 15.25 -10.21
N PRO A 210 20.64 14.51 -11.07
CA PRO A 210 21.75 15.11 -11.82
C PRO A 210 21.31 16.05 -12.96
N LEU A 211 20.13 15.87 -13.55
CA LEU A 211 19.59 16.76 -14.60
C LEU A 211 19.03 18.07 -14.03
N SER A 212 18.34 17.99 -12.87
CA SER A 212 17.87 19.16 -12.12
C SER A 212 19.05 20.04 -11.68
N ARG A 213 20.13 19.44 -11.13
CA ARG A 213 21.37 20.17 -10.81
C ARG A 213 22.01 20.84 -12.03
N LYS A 214 22.01 20.19 -13.20
CA LYS A 214 22.53 20.79 -14.45
C LYS A 214 21.66 21.93 -14.98
N ASN A 215 20.33 21.80 -14.94
CA ASN A 215 19.43 22.88 -15.38
C ASN A 215 19.44 24.08 -14.43
N GLN A 216 19.58 23.85 -13.12
CA GLN A 216 19.70 24.92 -12.12
C GLN A 216 21.07 25.62 -12.22
N GLN A 217 22.16 24.91 -12.53
CA GLN A 217 23.46 25.51 -12.87
C GLN A 217 23.42 26.31 -14.19
N ASN A 218 22.71 25.84 -15.22
CA ASN A 218 22.55 26.58 -16.48
C ASN A 218 21.71 27.86 -16.32
N HIS A 219 20.68 27.86 -15.47
CA HIS A 219 19.92 29.09 -15.15
C HIS A 219 20.74 30.11 -14.31
N ILE A 220 21.68 29.66 -13.47
CA ILE A 220 22.59 30.55 -12.72
C ILE A 220 23.75 31.07 -13.60
N SER A 221 24.13 30.30 -14.63
CA SER A 221 25.18 30.67 -15.59
C SER A 221 24.70 31.69 -16.64
N CYS A 222 23.38 31.75 -16.91
CA CYS A 222 22.80 32.80 -17.75
C CYS A 222 22.57 34.13 -17.01
N SER A 223 22.41 34.14 -15.68
CA SER A 223 22.23 35.38 -14.91
C SER A 223 23.54 36.06 -14.50
N THR A 224 24.69 35.42 -14.73
CA THR A 224 26.02 35.97 -14.42
C THR A 224 26.75 36.55 -15.63
N PHE A 225 26.15 36.51 -16.83
CA PHE A 225 26.76 37.10 -18.04
C PHE A 225 26.27 38.51 -18.39
N ASP A 226 25.24 39.05 -17.69
CA ASP A 226 24.65 40.37 -17.97
C ASP A 226 24.91 41.45 -16.90
N THR A 227 25.90 41.26 -16.01
CA THR A 227 26.29 42.29 -15.00
C THR A 227 27.69 42.89 -15.19
N HIS A 228 28.32 42.66 -16.34
CA HIS A 228 29.55 43.35 -16.72
C HIS A 228 29.48 43.86 -18.16
N LEU A 229 28.69 44.91 -18.38
CA LEU A 229 28.92 45.97 -19.37
C LEU A 229 28.17 47.23 -18.95
#